data_AF-S4PRA9-F1
#
_entry.id   AF-S4PRA9-F1
#
_cell.length_a   1.000
_cell.length_b   1.000
_cell.length_c   1.000
_cell.angle_alpha   90.00
_cell.angle_beta   90.00
_cell.angle_gamma   90.00
#
_symmetry.space_group_name_H-M   'P 1'
#
loop_
_entity.id
_entity.type
_entity.pdbx_description
1 polymer ?
#
loop_
_entity_poly.entity_id
_entity_poly.type
_entity_poly.pdbx_seq_one_letter_code
_entity_poly.pdbx_strand_id
1 'polypeptide(L)'
;MFNAQRLTSSLFWASPTGDLPFDKFTDVDACLYSTCPTVSGTQQQLSYSLRLDKFIPNGIYTLKWRLWDAEDESKECCFKTNVKIR
;
A
#
# COMPACT_ATOMS: atom_id res chain seq x y z
N MET A 1 13.39 10.00 -1.85
CA MET A 1 12.69 11.18 -2.40
C MET A 1 11.96 10.68 -3.65
N PHE A 2 10.63 10.57 -3.58
CA PHE A 2 9.84 9.70 -4.46
C PHE A 2 9.17 10.55 -5.56
N ASN A 3 9.44 10.25 -6.83
CA ASN A 3 8.84 10.90 -7.99
C ASN A 3 8.48 9.81 -9.01
N ALA A 4 7.21 9.80 -9.44
CA ALA A 4 6.64 8.84 -10.36
C ALA A 4 5.47 9.48 -11.13
N GLN A 5 5.43 9.28 -12.44
CA GLN A 5 4.32 9.72 -13.31
C GLN A 5 3.08 8.84 -13.10
N ARG A 6 3.30 7.54 -12.98
CA ARG A 6 2.28 6.55 -12.64
C ARG A 6 2.72 5.82 -11.38
N LEU A 7 1.80 5.70 -10.45
CA LEU A 7 2.05 5.12 -9.14
C LEU A 7 1.26 3.83 -9.02
N THR A 8 1.94 2.74 -8.73
CA THR A 8 1.30 1.45 -8.44
C THR A 8 1.36 1.20 -6.94
N SER A 9 0.36 0.50 -6.40
CA SER A 9 0.34 0.16 -4.99
C SER A 9 -0.22 -1.23 -4.70
N SER A 10 0.33 -1.86 -3.67
CA SER A 10 -0.11 -3.15 -3.14
C SER A 10 -0.14 -3.11 -1.62
N LEU A 11 -1.12 -3.79 -1.05
CA LEU A 11 -1.26 -4.02 0.38
C LEU A 11 -0.92 -5.47 0.69
N PHE A 12 -0.24 -5.71 1.80
CA PHE A 12 0.14 -7.03 2.25
C PHE A 12 -0.11 -7.19 3.74
N TRP A 13 -0.45 -8.41 4.15
CA TRP A 13 -0.30 -8.87 5.52
C TRP A 13 1.15 -9.30 5.73
N ALA A 14 1.89 -8.54 6.53
CA ALA A 14 3.27 -8.91 6.83
C ALA A 14 3.28 -10.12 7.76
N SER A 15 4.05 -11.14 7.38
CA SER A 15 4.22 -12.36 8.17
C SER A 15 5.70 -12.77 8.23
N PRO A 16 6.14 -13.51 9.27
CA PRO A 16 7.52 -13.97 9.38
C PRO A 16 7.96 -14.89 8.23
N THR A 17 7.02 -15.63 7.64
CA THR A 17 7.27 -16.60 6.57
C THR A 17 7.14 -15.99 5.16
N GLY A 18 6.81 -14.70 5.07
CA GLY A 18 6.59 -13.99 3.81
C GLY A 18 5.33 -13.14 3.86
N ASP A 19 5.36 -12.00 3.17
CA ASP A 19 4.20 -11.10 3.10
C ASP A 19 3.10 -11.74 2.26
N LEU A 20 1.87 -11.84 2.79
CA LEU A 20 0.71 -12.34 2.06
C LEU A 20 0.00 -11.17 1.36
N PRO A 21 -0.23 -11.21 0.05
CA PRO A 21 -0.92 -10.14 -0.66
C PRO A 21 -2.36 -9.98 -0.17
N PHE A 22 -2.85 -8.75 -0.19
CA PHE A 22 -4.26 -8.47 -0.01
C PHE A 22 -4.93 -8.52 -1.40
N ASP A 23 -5.63 -9.60 -1.71
CA ASP A 23 -6.12 -9.89 -3.08
C ASP A 23 -6.94 -8.73 -3.69
N LYS A 24 -7.67 -7.97 -2.87
CA LYS A 24 -8.49 -6.83 -3.34
C LYS A 24 -7.71 -5.53 -3.57
N PHE A 25 -6.43 -5.50 -3.20
CA PHE A 25 -5.56 -4.32 -3.32
C PHE A 25 -4.13 -4.77 -3.66
N THR A 26 -3.99 -5.39 -4.83
CA THR A 26 -2.72 -5.81 -5.41
C THR A 26 -2.57 -5.18 -6.78
N ASP A 27 -1.41 -4.55 -7.01
CA ASP A 27 -0.97 -3.89 -8.24
C ASP A 27 -1.99 -2.88 -8.79
N VAL A 28 -2.59 -2.11 -7.88
CA VAL A 28 -3.61 -1.13 -8.25
C VAL A 28 -2.99 0.21 -8.66
N ASP A 29 -3.69 0.92 -9.53
CA ASP A 29 -3.35 2.31 -9.86
C ASP A 29 -3.61 3.21 -8.64
N ALA A 30 -2.52 3.64 -7.99
CA ALA A 30 -2.55 4.48 -6.82
C ALA A 30 -2.84 5.95 -7.16
N CYS A 31 -2.72 6.36 -8.43
CA CYS A 31 -3.14 7.68 -8.88
C CYS A 31 -4.66 7.87 -8.82
N LEU A 32 -5.43 6.80 -8.66
CA LEU A 32 -6.87 6.88 -8.35
C LEU A 32 -7.14 7.31 -6.90
N TYR A 33 -6.14 7.20 -6.01
CA TYR A 33 -6.27 7.42 -4.57
C TYR A 33 -5.33 8.52 -4.03
N SER A 34 -4.48 9.08 -4.88
CA SER A 34 -3.51 10.14 -4.59
C SER A 34 -3.35 11.07 -5.80
N THR A 35 -2.67 12.19 -5.63
CA THR A 35 -2.36 13.11 -6.74
C THR A 35 -1.13 12.64 -7.50
N CYS A 36 -1.25 12.49 -8.83
CA CYS A 36 -0.14 12.21 -9.74
C CYS A 36 0.07 13.37 -10.73
N PRO A 37 1.31 13.64 -11.17
CA PRO A 37 2.55 12.92 -10.82
C PRO A 37 2.96 13.16 -9.36
N THR A 38 3.62 12.16 -8.77
CA THR A 38 4.22 12.33 -7.44
C THR A 38 5.49 13.17 -7.55
N VAL A 39 5.62 14.20 -6.71
CA VAL A 39 6.75 15.12 -6.76
C VAL A 39 7.55 15.01 -5.47
N SER A 40 8.82 14.67 -5.62
CA SER A 40 9.75 14.60 -4.51
C SER A 40 9.79 15.90 -3.70
N GLY A 41 9.75 15.78 -2.37
CA GLY A 41 9.77 16.93 -1.46
C GLY A 41 8.39 17.56 -1.24
N THR A 42 7.34 17.09 -1.91
CA THR A 42 5.96 17.48 -1.61
C THR A 42 5.29 16.42 -0.74
N GLN A 43 4.51 16.89 0.24
CA GLN A 43 3.64 16.01 1.00
C GLN A 43 2.42 15.67 0.15
N GLN A 44 2.14 14.38 0.00
CA GLN A 44 0.99 13.87 -0.74
C GLN A 44 0.23 12.90 0.15
N GLN A 45 -1.08 12.81 -0.05
CA GLN A 45 -1.97 11.97 0.73
C GLN A 45 -2.56 10.88 -0.16
N LEU A 46 -2.30 9.63 0.20
CA LEU A 46 -2.94 8.46 -0.38
C LEU A 46 -4.12 8.06 0.53
N SER A 47 -5.34 8.12 -0.01
CA SER A 47 -6.57 7.82 0.75
C SER A 47 -7.28 6.60 0.17
N TYR A 48 -7.27 5.49 0.90
CA TYR A 48 -7.96 4.26 0.51
C TYR A 48 -8.78 3.68 1.66
N SER A 49 -10.00 3.24 1.34
CA SER A 49 -10.90 2.58 2.28
C SER A 49 -10.80 1.06 2.14
N LEU A 50 -10.02 0.44 3.01
CA LEU A 50 -9.88 -1.02 3.05
C LEU A 50 -11.14 -1.67 3.65
N ARG A 51 -11.86 -2.46 2.85
CA ARG A 51 -12.97 -3.29 3.35
C ARG A 51 -12.44 -4.67 3.76
N LEU A 52 -12.43 -4.92 5.06
CA LEU A 52 -12.08 -6.21 5.64
C LEU A 52 -13.30 -7.15 5.61
N ASP A 53 -13.05 -8.44 5.33
CA ASP A 53 -14.10 -9.46 5.38
C ASP A 53 -14.47 -9.77 6.83
N LYS A 54 -15.73 -10.15 7.07
CA LYS A 54 -16.25 -10.51 8.40
C LYS A 54 -15.59 -11.77 8.98
N PHE A 55 -14.99 -12.59 8.14
CA PHE A 55 -14.33 -13.84 8.55
C PHE A 55 -12.89 -13.66 9.02
N ILE A 56 -12.34 -12.45 8.99
CA ILE A 56 -10.99 -12.21 9.52
C ILE A 56 -11.03 -12.32 11.04
N PRO A 57 -10.23 -13.23 11.65
CA PRO A 57 -10.21 -13.41 13.09
C PRO A 57 -9.83 -12.12 13.84
N ASN A 58 -10.27 -12.02 15.09
CA ASN A 58 -9.84 -10.94 15.96
C ASN A 58 -8.35 -11.12 16.30
N GLY A 59 -7.59 -10.03 16.24
CA GLY A 59 -6.14 -10.12 16.37
C GLY A 59 -5.42 -8.82 16.07
N ILE A 60 -4.10 -8.85 16.21
CA ILE A 60 -3.22 -7.78 15.76
C ILE A 60 -2.56 -8.26 14.47
N TYR A 61 -2.70 -7.46 13.43
CA TYR A 61 -2.16 -7.73 12.12
C TYR A 61 -1.23 -6.60 11.72
N THR A 62 -0.11 -6.96 11.10
CA THR A 62 0.81 -5.99 10.53
C THR A 62 0.45 -5.81 9.06
N LEU A 63 -0.02 -4.62 8.70
CA LEU A 63 -0.20 -4.22 7.31
C LEU A 63 1.10 -3.62 6.78
N LYS A 64 1.51 -4.07 5.61
CA LYS A 64 2.56 -3.46 4.80
C LYS A 64 1.93 -2.88 3.55
N TRP A 65 2.18 -1.61 3.31
CA TRP A 65 1.77 -0.90 2.13
C TRP A 65 3.01 -0.62 1.28
N ARG A 66 3.01 -1.09 0.03
CA ARG A 66 4.06 -0.84 -0.96
C ARG A 66 3.53 0.12 -2.01
N LEU A 67 4.36 1.07 -2.44
CA LEU A 67 4.11 1.94 -3.58
C LEU A 67 5.35 1.97 -4.47
N TRP A 68 5.19 2.01 -5.78
CA TRP A 68 6.32 2.09 -6.71
C TRP A 68 5.96 2.82 -7.99
N ASP A 69 6.98 3.35 -8.66
CA ASP A 69 6.84 3.90 -10.02
C ASP A 69 6.53 2.76 -10.99
N ALA A 70 5.43 2.88 -11.74
CA ALA A 70 5.01 1.85 -12.68
C ALA A 70 6.01 1.66 -13.83
N GLU A 71 6.86 2.65 -14.11
CA GLU A 71 7.89 2.59 -15.16
C GLU A 71 9.25 2.14 -14.61
N ASP A 72 9.45 2.19 -13.28
CA ASP A 72 10.73 1.88 -12.64
C ASP A 72 10.50 1.38 -11.20
N GLU A 73 10.30 0.07 -11.03
CA GLU A 73 10.06 -0.53 -9.72
C GLU A 73 11.18 -0.31 -8.69
N SER A 74 12.40 0.07 -9.13
CA SER A 74 13.48 0.41 -8.20
C SER A 74 13.18 1.67 -7.37
N LYS A 75 12.28 2.52 -7.87
CA LYS A 75 11.72 3.65 -7.14
C LYS A 75 10.48 3.18 -6.39
N GLU A 76 10.72 2.62 -5.21
CA GLU A 76 9.65 2.18 -4.33
C GLU A 76 9.68 2.87 -2.96
N CYS A 77 8.53 2.87 -2.31
CA CYS A 77 8.32 3.28 -0.93
C CYS A 77 7.49 2.23 -0.21
N CYS A 78 7.73 2.08 1.09
CA CYS A 78 7.02 1.12 1.93
C CYS A 78 6.62 1.77 3.26
N PHE A 79 5.42 1.45 3.71
CA PHE A 79 4.91 1.80 5.04
C PHE A 79 4.42 0.55 5.75
N LYS A 80 4.69 0.43 7.05
CA LYS A 80 4.18 -0.68 7.87
C LYS A 80 3.42 -0.12 9.07
N THR A 81 2.28 -0.71 9.39
CA THR A 81 1.48 -0.35 10.55
C THR A 81 0.79 -1.56 11.15
N ASN A 82 0.54 -1.50 12.45
CA ASN A 82 -0.21 -2.53 13.16
C ASN A 82 -1.67 -2.11 13.29
N VAL A 83 -2.58 -2.97 12.88
CA VAL A 83 -4.03 -2.81 13.05
C VAL A 83 -4.55 -3.90 13.97
N LYS A 84 -5.41 -3.49 14.90
CA LYS A 84 -6.11 -4.41 15.80
C LYS A 84 -7.55 -4.59 15.32
N ILE A 85 -7.90 -5.81 14.90
CA ILE A 85 -9.25 -6.21 14.54
C ILE A 85 -9.93 -6.76 15.80
N ARG A 86 -11.17 -6.32 16.07
CA ARG A 86 -11.95 -6.67 17.25
C ARG A 86 -13.37 -7.06 16.88
#